data_AF-A0A7W7VTE7-F1
#
_entry.id   AF-A0A7W7VTE7-F1
#
_cell.length_a   1.000
_cell.length_b   1.000
_cell.length_c   1.000
_cell.angle_alpha   90.00
_cell.angle_beta   90.00
_cell.angle_gamma   90.00
#
_symmetry.space_group_name_H-M   'P 1'
#
loop_
_entity.id
_entity.type
_entity.pdbx_description
1 polymer ?
#
loop_
_entity_poly.entity_id
_entity_poly.type
_entity_poly.pdbx_seq_one_letter_code
_entity_poly.pdbx_strand_id
1 'polypeptide(L)'
;MGIKLMVEVMDHWQDAGLTAGERADLLVIAENANDGDRQTYRKGGIHQDYILKRVGKTAPAWRNAIGKLMKKGVLVYAVRDGRELSGFPGQVAVYELVTLCPQAPHDGFLGQCTRTERVTSQVTRSPETDPCDVETGHLTGDPIDEMGHLTESNGSPHRWEWVTSQVTPTPITPLTPLSPPSAPPSAAPRNDEREKISSPSEATTVAAAYTEAIGRPVSPTTRQKIEQQAGELLAAGFPAWWLADRARELAARGWTDLAQHCDRSTVPTVRKATATNADWCGNCHSPNHRQIKDPARDNELVDCPACHPAAVARRRRAEQGAAA
;
A
#
# COMPACT_ATOMS: atom_id res chain seq x y z
N MET A 1 14.46 9.81 19.09
CA MET A 1 14.32 9.03 17.84
C MET A 1 12.91 8.48 17.83
N GLY A 2 12.18 8.64 16.74
CA GLY A 2 10.75 8.36 16.69
C GLY A 2 10.43 6.91 16.35
N ILE A 3 10.78 5.95 17.21
CA ILE A 3 10.59 4.52 16.93
C ILE A 3 9.09 4.20 16.82
N LYS A 4 8.26 4.74 17.72
CA LYS A 4 6.81 4.51 17.68
C LYS A 4 6.21 5.05 16.40
N LEU A 5 6.65 6.25 15.98
CA LEU A 5 6.20 6.88 14.74
C LEU A 5 6.56 6.06 13.51
N MET A 6 7.76 5.46 13.49
CA MET A 6 8.16 4.59 12.38
C MET A 6 7.24 3.37 12.24
N VAL A 7 6.91 2.71 13.35
CA VAL A 7 5.98 1.56 13.38
C VAL A 7 4.60 1.99 12.89
N GLU A 8 4.07 3.11 13.41
CA GLU A 8 2.77 3.65 12.98
C GLU A 8 2.74 3.93 11.47
N VAL A 9 3.82 4.51 10.92
CA VAL A 9 3.94 4.72 9.47
C VAL A 9 3.95 3.39 8.72
N MET A 10 4.66 2.36 9.20
CA MET A 10 4.69 1.05 8.55
C MET A 10 3.31 0.38 8.52
N ASP A 11 2.51 0.55 9.57
CA ASP A 11 1.21 -0.12 9.70
C ASP A 11 0.08 0.62 8.99
N HIS A 12 0.12 1.96 8.95
CA HIS A 12 -1.01 2.80 8.50
C HIS A 12 -0.76 3.66 7.25
N TRP A 13 0.41 3.58 6.60
CA TRP A 13 0.66 4.41 5.40
C TRP A 13 -0.36 4.19 4.27
N GLN A 14 -0.90 2.98 4.14
CA GLN A 14 -1.91 2.66 3.12
C GLN A 14 -3.25 3.33 3.43
N ASP A 15 -3.64 3.36 4.70
CA ASP A 15 -4.87 4.00 5.16
C ASP A 15 -4.83 5.51 4.92
N ALA A 16 -3.63 6.10 5.05
CA ALA A 16 -3.35 7.49 4.72
C ALA A 16 -3.19 7.75 3.19
N GLY A 17 -3.36 6.73 2.35
CA GLY A 17 -3.25 6.85 0.89
C GLY A 17 -1.85 7.24 0.39
N LEU A 18 -0.80 6.89 1.13
CA LEU A 18 0.58 7.12 0.73
C LEU A 18 1.01 6.10 -0.34
N THR A 19 1.92 6.50 -1.22
CA THR A 19 2.64 5.59 -2.12
C THR A 19 3.85 4.99 -1.40
N ALA A 20 4.44 3.91 -1.93
CA ALA A 20 5.64 3.31 -1.33
C ALA A 20 6.82 4.30 -1.21
N GLY A 21 6.97 5.20 -2.18
CA GLY A 21 7.99 6.26 -2.15
C GLY A 21 7.70 7.32 -1.07
N GLU A 22 6.45 7.76 -0.94
CA GLU A 22 6.06 8.70 0.13
C GLU A 22 6.14 8.08 1.53
N ARG A 23 5.85 6.77 1.65
CA ARG A 23 6.09 6.01 2.89
C ARG A 23 7.58 6.05 3.26
N ALA A 24 8.48 5.78 2.31
CA ALA A 24 9.92 5.83 2.56
C ALA A 24 10.37 7.23 3.00
N ASP A 25 9.82 8.28 2.37
CA ASP A 25 10.08 9.67 2.76
C ASP A 25 9.59 9.96 4.19
N LEU A 26 8.37 9.54 4.52
CA LEU A 26 7.77 9.77 5.84
C LEU A 26 8.49 8.98 6.94
N LEU A 27 9.03 7.80 6.66
CA LEU A 27 9.85 7.03 7.60
C LEU A 27 11.12 7.79 8.01
N VAL A 28 11.80 8.43 7.06
CA VAL A 28 12.99 9.24 7.37
C VAL A 28 12.63 10.45 8.23
N ILE A 29 11.46 11.05 8.01
CA ILE A 29 10.95 12.14 8.84
C ILE A 29 10.59 11.64 10.25
N ALA A 30 9.88 10.52 10.35
CA ALA A 30 9.47 9.89 11.61
C ALA A 30 10.67 9.53 12.50
N GLU A 31 11.71 8.97 11.91
CA GLU A 31 12.95 8.65 12.63
C GLU A 31 13.59 9.90 13.28
N ASN A 32 13.52 11.02 12.57
CA ASN A 32 14.03 12.33 13.01
C ASN A 32 12.99 13.15 13.80
N ALA A 33 11.90 12.53 14.24
CA ALA A 33 10.92 13.11 15.12
C ALA A 33 11.01 12.55 16.54
N ASN A 34 10.39 13.27 17.47
CA ASN A 34 10.25 12.85 18.85
C ASN A 34 8.90 12.14 19.01
N ASP A 35 8.90 10.93 19.58
CA ASP A 35 7.69 10.12 19.75
C ASP A 35 6.63 10.80 20.64
N GLY A 36 7.04 11.66 21.58
CA GLY A 36 6.12 12.30 22.52
C GLY A 36 5.33 13.46 21.93
N ASP A 37 6.01 14.37 21.23
CA ASP A 37 5.39 15.57 20.64
C ASP A 37 5.12 15.44 19.13
N ARG A 38 5.59 14.34 18.50
CA ARG A 38 5.51 14.07 17.06
C ARG A 38 6.20 15.13 16.19
N GLN A 39 7.06 15.97 16.78
CA GLN A 39 7.76 17.04 16.09
C GLN A 39 9.16 16.60 15.66
N THR A 40 9.57 17.02 14.47
CA THR A 40 10.95 16.82 13.99
C THR A 40 11.95 17.61 14.84
N TYR A 41 13.12 17.04 15.14
CA TYR A 41 14.13 17.75 15.93
C TYR A 41 14.61 19.04 15.25
N ARG A 42 14.61 20.14 16.00
CA ARG A 42 15.08 21.46 15.52
C ARG A 42 16.58 21.46 15.22
N LYS A 43 17.37 20.74 16.02
CA LYS A 43 18.83 20.64 15.85
C LYS A 43 19.12 19.55 14.82
N GLY A 44 19.63 19.95 13.65
CA GLY A 44 19.95 19.04 12.56
C GLY A 44 18.81 18.77 11.57
N GLY A 45 17.82 19.67 11.51
CA GLY A 45 16.52 19.54 10.82
C GLY A 45 16.45 18.80 9.49
N ILE A 46 15.24 18.45 9.09
CA ILE A 46 15.00 17.50 7.98
C ILE A 46 15.52 17.94 6.59
N HIS A 47 16.08 19.14 6.47
CA HIS A 47 16.68 19.68 5.25
C HIS A 47 18.22 19.59 5.22
N GLN A 48 18.85 18.95 6.21
CA GLN A 48 20.30 18.78 6.26
C GLN A 48 20.81 17.78 5.22
N ASP A 49 22.07 17.93 4.80
CA ASP A 49 22.70 17.13 3.75
C ASP A 49 22.69 15.61 4.03
N TYR A 50 22.84 15.21 5.29
CA TYR A 50 22.82 13.78 5.66
C TYR A 50 21.42 13.15 5.45
N ILE A 51 20.34 13.92 5.65
CA ILE A 51 18.98 13.48 5.34
C ILE A 51 18.81 13.34 3.83
N LEU A 52 19.27 14.33 3.05
CA LEU A 52 19.23 14.29 1.59
C LEU A 52 19.97 13.08 1.01
N LYS A 53 21.15 12.77 1.54
CA LYS A 53 21.91 11.56 1.19
C LYS A 53 21.13 10.28 1.53
N ARG A 54 20.49 10.25 2.69
CA ARG A 54 19.71 9.09 3.16
C ARG A 54 18.47 8.82 2.30
N VAL A 55 17.73 9.87 1.92
CA VAL A 55 16.57 9.72 1.04
C VAL A 55 16.97 9.51 -0.43
N GLY A 56 18.26 9.69 -0.77
CA GLY A 56 18.75 9.59 -2.15
C GLY A 56 18.14 10.66 -3.08
N LYS A 57 17.82 11.85 -2.55
CA LYS A 57 17.14 12.92 -3.30
C LYS A 57 17.92 14.22 -3.25
N THR A 58 17.83 14.99 -4.33
CA THR A 58 18.31 16.37 -4.35
C THR A 58 17.44 17.26 -3.45
N ALA A 59 17.99 18.38 -2.95
CA ALA A 59 17.23 19.30 -2.11
C ALA A 59 15.88 19.76 -2.74
N PRO A 60 15.81 20.10 -4.04
CA PRO A 60 14.52 20.41 -4.67
C PRO A 60 13.55 19.24 -4.70
N ALA A 61 14.02 18.03 -5.01
CA ALA A 61 13.18 16.84 -5.03
C ALA A 61 12.65 16.48 -3.64
N TRP A 62 13.46 16.69 -2.60
CA TRP A 62 13.07 16.51 -1.21
C TRP A 62 12.01 17.51 -0.76
N ARG A 63 12.17 18.80 -1.08
CA ARG A 63 11.14 19.82 -0.83
C ARG A 63 9.81 19.47 -1.49
N ASN A 64 9.85 18.97 -2.73
CA ASN A 64 8.65 18.51 -3.43
C ASN A 64 8.00 17.29 -2.74
N ALA A 65 8.80 16.35 -2.22
CA ALA A 65 8.30 15.21 -1.46
C ALA A 65 7.60 15.64 -0.17
N ILE A 66 8.21 16.55 0.60
CA ILE A 66 7.59 17.15 1.78
C ILE A 66 6.27 17.84 1.42
N GLY A 67 6.25 18.64 0.34
CA GLY A 67 5.02 19.29 -0.13
C GLY A 67 3.89 18.31 -0.48
N LYS A 68 4.22 17.13 -1.00
CA LYS A 68 3.23 16.06 -1.25
C LYS A 68 2.69 15.47 0.06
N LEU A 69 3.55 15.19 1.03
CA LEU A 69 3.15 14.71 2.36
C LEU A 69 2.24 15.73 3.06
N MET A 70 2.60 17.01 2.99
CA MET A 70 1.77 18.10 3.53
C MET A 70 0.41 18.21 2.83
N LYS A 71 0.38 18.12 1.50
CA LYS A 71 -0.87 18.13 0.72
C LYS A 71 -1.80 16.96 1.09
N LYS A 72 -1.25 15.82 1.51
CA LYS A 72 -2.01 14.67 1.98
C LYS A 72 -2.43 14.78 3.45
N GLY A 73 -1.98 15.81 4.17
CA GLY A 73 -2.33 16.02 5.56
C GLY A 73 -1.68 15.04 6.54
N VAL A 74 -0.66 14.29 6.12
CA VAL A 74 0.10 13.40 7.01
C VAL A 74 1.25 14.12 7.72
N LEU A 75 1.55 15.34 7.27
CA LEU A 75 2.59 16.19 7.80
C LEU A 75 2.09 17.63 7.84
N VAL A 76 2.30 18.33 8.95
CA VAL A 76 1.93 19.74 9.09
C VAL A 76 3.12 20.54 9.64
N TYR A 77 3.08 21.86 9.52
CA TYR A 77 4.03 22.69 10.26
C TYR A 77 3.70 22.61 11.74
N ALA A 78 4.73 22.42 12.57
CA ALA A 78 4.54 22.48 14.01
C ALA A 78 4.13 23.90 14.41
N VAL A 79 3.13 24.02 15.29
CA VAL A 79 2.68 25.30 15.83
C VAL A 79 3.23 25.46 17.25
N ARG A 80 3.94 26.55 17.52
CA ARG A 80 4.35 26.95 18.87
C ARG A 80 3.94 28.38 19.13
N ASP A 81 3.30 28.61 20.28
CA ASP A 81 2.84 29.94 20.69
C ASP A 81 1.96 30.63 19.63
N GLY A 82 1.11 29.84 18.95
CA GLY A 82 0.23 30.31 17.88
C GLY A 82 0.94 30.70 16.59
N ARG A 83 2.23 30.39 16.44
CA ARG A 83 3.01 30.63 15.22
C ARG A 83 3.42 29.31 14.57
N GLU A 84 3.13 29.18 13.29
CA GLU A 84 3.64 28.08 12.46
C GLU A 84 5.15 28.21 12.31
N LEU A 85 5.87 27.13 12.61
CA LEU A 85 7.31 27.03 12.41
C LEU A 85 7.64 26.66 10.96
N SER A 86 7.02 27.36 10.00
CA SER A 86 7.38 27.29 8.59
C SER A 86 8.73 27.98 8.41
N GLY A 87 9.78 27.21 8.10
CA GLY A 87 11.14 27.76 8.01
C GLY A 87 11.25 28.85 6.94
N PHE A 88 11.76 30.02 7.32
CA PHE A 88 12.25 31.06 6.40
C PHE A 88 13.65 30.69 5.88
N PRO A 89 14.16 31.34 4.81
CA PRO A 89 15.56 31.18 4.40
C PRO A 89 16.52 31.37 5.58
N GLY A 90 17.26 30.32 5.95
CA GLY A 90 18.17 30.31 7.12
C GLY A 90 17.56 29.78 8.43
N GLN A 91 16.26 29.51 8.49
CA GLN A 91 15.61 28.84 9.63
C GLN A 91 15.27 27.39 9.32
N VAL A 92 15.43 26.53 10.34
CA VAL A 92 15.03 25.13 10.27
C VAL A 92 13.52 25.03 10.48
N ALA A 93 12.80 24.62 9.43
CA ALA A 93 11.39 24.28 9.55
C ALA A 93 11.21 23.07 10.49
N VAL A 94 10.18 23.12 11.34
CA VAL A 94 9.80 22.01 12.21
C VAL A 94 8.46 21.48 11.74
N TYR A 95 8.41 20.17 11.50
CA TYR A 95 7.21 19.49 11.04
C TYR A 95 6.67 18.62 12.15
N GLU A 96 5.35 18.47 12.18
CA GLU A 96 4.63 17.58 13.07
C GLU A 96 3.97 16.49 12.25
N LEU A 97 4.18 15.24 12.66
CA LEU A 97 3.55 14.09 12.02
C LEU A 97 2.14 13.94 12.55
N VAL A 98 1.15 13.92 11.66
CA VAL A 98 -0.24 13.69 12.04
C VAL A 98 -0.42 12.23 12.44
N THR A 99 -1.34 11.96 13.37
CA THR A 99 -1.71 10.58 13.74
C THR A 99 -2.35 9.89 12.54
N LEU A 100 -1.72 8.81 12.09
CA LEU A 100 -2.17 8.00 10.96
C LEU A 100 -3.16 6.92 11.39
N CYS A 101 -3.07 6.46 12.64
CA CYS A 101 -4.01 5.46 13.12
C CYS A 101 -5.43 6.05 13.28
N PRO A 102 -6.46 5.40 12.70
CA PRO A 102 -7.86 5.85 12.83
C PRO A 102 -8.47 5.61 14.22
N GLN A 103 -7.87 4.76 15.06
CA GLN A 103 -8.34 4.45 16.42
C GLN A 103 -7.32 4.89 17.48
N ALA A 104 -7.04 6.19 17.54
CA ALA A 104 -6.27 6.76 18.63
C ALA A 104 -7.04 6.65 19.98
N PRO A 105 -6.38 6.42 21.14
CA PRO A 105 -4.94 6.44 21.35
C PRO A 105 -4.43 5.09 21.88
N HIS A 106 -3.96 4.18 21.03
CA HIS A 106 -3.05 3.15 21.53
C HIS A 106 -1.64 3.74 21.51
N ASP A 107 -1.12 4.02 22.71
CA ASP A 107 0.30 4.28 22.88
C ASP A 107 1.04 3.01 22.48
N GLY A 108 1.72 3.05 21.33
CA GLY A 108 2.51 1.94 20.76
C GLY A 108 3.71 1.53 21.63
N PHE A 109 3.68 1.81 22.93
CA PHE A 109 4.67 1.38 23.89
C PHE A 109 4.45 -0.07 24.36
N LEU A 110 3.27 -0.68 24.16
CA LEU A 110 3.04 -2.11 24.43
C LEU A 110 2.02 -2.84 23.52
N GLY A 111 1.23 -2.15 22.69
CA GLY A 111 0.07 -2.77 22.04
C GLY A 111 -0.02 -2.45 20.57
N GLN A 112 0.63 -3.29 19.77
CA GLN A 112 0.25 -3.68 18.42
C GLN A 112 -0.75 -2.73 17.70
N CYS A 113 -0.22 -1.87 16.83
CA CYS A 113 -0.91 -1.52 15.57
C CYS A 113 -1.00 -2.76 14.66
N THR A 114 -1.10 -3.99 15.19
CA THR A 114 -1.44 -5.13 14.37
C THR A 114 -2.90 -4.92 14.00
N ARG A 115 -3.12 -4.18 12.92
CA ARG A 115 -4.20 -4.43 11.98
C ARG A 115 -4.41 -5.94 12.03
N THR A 116 -5.50 -6.38 12.68
CA THR A 116 -5.75 -7.81 12.90
C THR A 116 -5.61 -8.43 11.53
N GLU A 117 -4.54 -9.20 11.36
CA GLU A 117 -4.13 -9.69 10.05
C GLU A 117 -5.39 -10.33 9.49
N ARG A 118 -5.83 -9.91 8.30
CA ARG A 118 -6.88 -10.65 7.59
C ARG A 118 -6.25 -11.97 7.22
N VAL A 119 -6.17 -12.88 8.18
CA VAL A 119 -5.84 -14.28 8.01
C VAL A 119 -6.93 -14.75 7.07
N THR A 120 -6.62 -14.77 5.79
CA THR A 120 -7.37 -15.56 4.82
C THR A 120 -7.27 -16.98 5.35
N SER A 121 -8.38 -17.45 5.91
CA SER A 121 -8.57 -18.79 6.43
C SER A 121 -8.46 -19.80 5.29
N GLN A 122 -7.23 -20.06 4.86
CA GLN A 122 -6.82 -21.17 4.00
C GLN A 122 -5.49 -21.70 4.52
N VAL A 123 -5.38 -21.90 5.83
CA VAL A 123 -4.51 -22.96 6.33
C VAL A 123 -5.35 -24.22 6.25
N THR A 124 -5.21 -24.93 5.15
CA THR A 124 -5.69 -26.28 4.96
C THR A 124 -5.15 -27.13 6.11
N ARG A 125 -6.00 -27.45 7.09
CA ARG A 125 -5.69 -28.51 8.06
C ARG A 125 -5.63 -29.81 7.28
N SER A 126 -4.42 -30.31 7.02
CA SER A 126 -4.25 -31.73 6.69
C SER A 126 -4.69 -32.53 7.92
N PRO A 127 -5.61 -33.50 7.76
CA PRO A 127 -5.81 -34.53 8.77
C PRO A 127 -4.70 -35.58 8.64
N GLU A 128 -4.60 -36.45 9.63
CA GLU A 128 -3.61 -37.54 9.82
C GLU A 128 -2.38 -37.05 10.62
N THR A 129 -1.99 -37.64 11.76
CA THR A 129 -1.97 -39.08 12.11
C THR A 129 -1.97 -39.28 13.64
N ASP A 130 -2.26 -40.52 14.04
CA ASP A 130 -2.47 -41.07 15.39
C ASP A 130 -1.45 -40.74 16.50
N PRO A 131 -1.85 -40.92 17.79
CA PRO A 131 -1.03 -40.67 18.96
C PRO A 131 -0.32 -41.95 19.42
N CYS A 132 1.01 -41.97 19.44
CA CYS A 132 1.78 -42.85 20.33
C CYS A 132 3.19 -42.30 20.58
N ASP A 133 3.57 -42.47 21.83
CA ASP A 133 4.91 -42.56 22.40
C ASP A 133 5.66 -41.33 22.95
N VAL A 134 5.89 -41.52 24.25
CA VAL A 134 6.62 -40.81 25.27
C VAL A 134 8.12 -41.00 25.04
N GLU A 135 8.94 -39.94 25.09
CA GLU A 135 10.29 -40.01 25.67
C GLU A 135 10.92 -38.63 25.94
N THR A 136 10.93 -38.27 27.23
CA THR A 136 12.07 -37.85 28.07
C THR A 136 13.20 -36.92 27.55
N GLY A 137 13.44 -35.83 28.30
CA GLY A 137 14.73 -35.13 28.45
C GLY A 137 14.87 -33.85 27.60
N HIS A 138 15.29 -32.67 28.08
CA HIS A 138 16.06 -32.26 29.26
C HIS A 138 15.63 -30.85 29.72
N LEU A 139 15.46 -30.67 31.03
CA LEU A 139 15.46 -29.36 31.69
C LEU A 139 16.78 -29.22 32.46
N THR A 140 17.63 -28.31 32.01
CA THR A 140 18.86 -27.87 32.69
C THR A 140 19.14 -26.45 32.18
N GLY A 141 19.24 -25.39 32.97
CA GLY A 141 19.29 -25.27 34.43
C GLY A 141 18.98 -23.84 34.89
N ASP A 142 19.13 -23.67 36.20
CA ASP A 142 18.65 -22.57 37.04
C ASP A 142 19.24 -21.16 36.78
N PRO A 143 18.55 -20.10 37.25
CA PRO A 143 18.92 -18.70 37.08
C PRO A 143 19.59 -18.13 38.34
N ILE A 144 20.92 -18.24 38.47
CA ILE A 144 21.66 -17.52 39.51
C ILE A 144 23.05 -17.19 38.95
N ASP A 145 23.18 -16.01 38.34
CA ASP A 145 24.35 -15.12 38.48
C ASP A 145 24.14 -13.86 37.63
N GLU A 146 23.74 -12.79 38.32
CA GLU A 146 23.82 -11.40 37.86
C GLU A 146 25.29 -10.98 37.71
N MET A 147 25.93 -11.31 36.59
CA MET A 147 27.18 -10.63 36.20
C MET A 147 27.46 -10.72 34.70
N GLY A 148 26.66 -9.97 33.92
CA GLY A 148 26.93 -9.72 32.51
C GLY A 148 28.04 -8.68 32.35
N HIS A 149 29.28 -9.16 32.18
CA HIS A 149 30.46 -8.38 31.83
C HIS A 149 30.29 -7.63 30.50
N LEU A 150 30.24 -6.30 30.58
CA LEU A 150 30.60 -5.42 29.47
C LEU A 150 32.11 -5.17 29.53
N THR A 151 32.86 -5.92 28.72
CA THR A 151 34.20 -5.48 28.29
C THR A 151 34.23 -5.42 26.78
N GLU A 152 34.24 -4.19 26.30
CA GLU A 152 34.66 -3.80 24.96
C GLU A 152 36.08 -4.31 24.70
N SER A 153 36.31 -4.92 23.55
CA SER A 153 37.64 -5.04 22.97
C SER A 153 37.53 -5.16 21.45
N ASN A 154 38.04 -4.11 20.81
CA ASN A 154 38.22 -3.94 19.37
C ASN A 154 39.00 -5.08 18.72
N GLY A 155 38.64 -5.46 17.49
CA GLY A 155 39.61 -6.11 16.62
C GLY A 155 39.09 -6.96 15.45
N SER A 156 38.77 -6.28 14.35
CA SER A 156 38.92 -6.76 12.98
C SER A 156 37.87 -7.71 12.34
N PRO A 157 37.73 -7.61 11.00
CA PRO A 157 36.52 -7.96 10.29
C PRO A 157 36.73 -9.23 9.45
N HIS A 158 35.93 -10.26 9.65
CA HIS A 158 35.56 -11.22 8.60
C HIS A 158 34.53 -12.19 9.19
N ARG A 159 33.61 -12.64 8.32
CA ARG A 159 32.80 -13.86 8.50
C ARG A 159 31.55 -13.70 9.38
N TRP A 160 30.59 -12.94 8.87
CA TRP A 160 29.18 -13.23 9.19
C TRP A 160 28.79 -14.40 8.30
N GLU A 161 28.82 -15.61 8.85
CA GLU A 161 28.12 -16.75 8.26
C GLU A 161 26.62 -16.48 8.41
N TRP A 162 26.00 -16.10 7.30
CA TRP A 162 24.55 -16.08 7.19
C TRP A 162 24.11 -17.53 7.22
N VAL A 163 23.50 -17.95 8.34
CA VAL A 163 22.68 -19.16 8.40
C VAL A 163 21.47 -18.90 7.52
N THR A 164 21.63 -19.17 6.23
CA THR A 164 20.53 -19.30 5.30
C THR A 164 19.96 -20.69 5.51
N SER A 165 18.84 -20.78 6.23
CA SER A 165 17.99 -21.98 6.18
C SER A 165 17.50 -22.14 4.74
N GLN A 166 18.29 -22.85 3.94
CA GLN A 166 17.88 -23.33 2.64
C GLN A 166 16.84 -24.43 2.86
N VAL A 167 15.57 -24.06 2.72
CA VAL A 167 14.51 -25.02 2.46
C VAL A 167 14.65 -25.40 0.99
N THR A 168 15.18 -26.59 0.73
CA THR A 168 15.23 -27.20 -0.60
C THR A 168 13.87 -27.83 -0.90
N PRO A 169 13.04 -27.31 -1.82
CA PRO A 169 11.89 -28.06 -2.29
C PRO A 169 12.37 -29.10 -3.31
N THR A 170 12.16 -30.37 -2.97
CA THR A 170 12.27 -31.52 -3.88
C THR A 170 11.33 -31.33 -5.08
N PRO A 171 11.78 -31.44 -6.33
CA PRO A 171 10.87 -31.45 -7.47
C PRO A 171 10.12 -32.79 -7.52
N ILE A 172 8.79 -32.73 -7.47
CA ILE A 172 7.92 -33.87 -7.77
C ILE A 172 7.92 -34.08 -9.27
N THR A 173 8.55 -35.17 -9.70
CA THR A 173 8.54 -35.67 -11.08
C THR A 173 7.17 -36.30 -11.39
N PRO A 174 6.41 -35.83 -12.40
CA PRO A 174 5.32 -36.63 -12.92
C PRO A 174 5.86 -37.71 -13.87
N LEU A 175 5.55 -38.96 -13.55
CA LEU A 175 5.77 -40.13 -14.39
C LEU A 175 4.94 -40.03 -15.68
N THR A 176 5.62 -40.10 -16.82
CA THR A 176 5.06 -40.27 -18.15
C THR A 176 4.57 -41.70 -18.34
N PRO A 177 3.30 -41.97 -18.71
CA PRO A 177 2.90 -43.25 -19.26
C PRO A 177 3.04 -43.25 -20.80
N LEU A 178 3.71 -44.29 -21.29
CA LEU A 178 3.90 -44.63 -22.70
C LEU A 178 2.57 -44.87 -23.45
N SER A 179 2.51 -44.35 -24.67
CA SER A 179 1.53 -44.74 -25.70
C SER A 179 1.74 -46.17 -26.20
N PRO A 180 0.68 -46.81 -26.73
CA PRO A 180 0.82 -47.63 -27.95
C PRO A 180 -0.24 -47.30 -29.04
N PRO A 181 -0.12 -47.84 -30.27
CA PRO A 181 -0.34 -47.09 -31.51
C PRO A 181 -1.57 -47.49 -32.36
N SER A 182 -1.81 -46.66 -33.40
CA SER A 182 -2.33 -46.98 -34.75
C SER A 182 -3.77 -47.48 -34.97
N ALA A 183 -4.61 -46.64 -35.60
CA ALA A 183 -5.04 -46.73 -37.02
C ALA A 183 -6.48 -46.19 -37.27
N PRO A 184 -6.80 -45.67 -38.49
CA PRO A 184 -8.03 -44.92 -38.83
C PRO A 184 -9.02 -45.79 -39.66
N PRO A 185 -10.03 -45.25 -40.39
CA PRO A 185 -10.86 -44.04 -40.27
C PRO A 185 -12.36 -44.41 -40.12
N SER A 186 -13.28 -43.44 -39.97
CA SER A 186 -14.59 -43.39 -40.67
C SER A 186 -15.68 -42.67 -39.86
N ALA A 187 -16.53 -41.97 -40.61
CA ALA A 187 -17.87 -41.48 -40.31
C ALA A 187 -18.01 -40.23 -39.41
N ALA A 188 -18.35 -39.13 -40.08
CA ALA A 188 -18.96 -37.94 -39.52
C ALA A 188 -20.20 -38.27 -38.67
N PRO A 189 -20.49 -37.42 -37.67
CA PRO A 189 -21.68 -36.60 -37.81
C PRO A 189 -21.42 -35.12 -37.56
N ARG A 190 -22.14 -34.31 -38.31
CA ARG A 190 -22.20 -32.86 -38.18
C ARG A 190 -22.84 -32.53 -36.84
N ASN A 191 -22.04 -32.08 -35.88
CA ASN A 191 -22.55 -31.34 -34.73
C ASN A 191 -22.48 -29.85 -35.06
N ASP A 192 -23.65 -29.23 -35.14
CA ASP A 192 -23.84 -27.78 -35.02
C ASP A 192 -23.43 -27.34 -33.61
N GLU A 193 -22.12 -27.36 -33.32
CA GLU A 193 -21.54 -26.68 -32.17
C GLU A 193 -21.53 -25.19 -32.49
N ARG A 194 -22.63 -24.55 -32.10
CA ARG A 194 -22.76 -23.10 -31.94
C ARG A 194 -21.50 -22.55 -31.28
N GLU A 195 -20.61 -21.97 -32.09
CA GLU A 195 -19.37 -21.32 -31.67
C GLU A 195 -19.67 -20.37 -30.52
N LYS A 196 -19.38 -20.82 -29.30
CA LYS A 196 -19.39 -19.98 -28.11
C LYS A 196 -18.15 -19.11 -28.25
N ILE A 197 -18.31 -17.96 -28.90
CA ILE A 197 -17.29 -16.91 -29.02
C ILE A 197 -16.91 -16.54 -27.58
N SER A 198 -15.89 -17.20 -27.06
CA SER A 198 -15.36 -16.92 -25.75
C SER A 198 -14.83 -15.50 -25.85
N SER A 199 -15.37 -14.60 -25.03
CA SER A 199 -14.90 -13.22 -25.00
C SER A 199 -13.39 -13.22 -24.82
N PRO A 200 -12.65 -12.42 -25.60
CA PRO A 200 -11.20 -12.37 -25.50
C PRO A 200 -10.81 -12.07 -24.06
N SER A 201 -9.78 -12.76 -23.56
CA SER A 201 -9.32 -12.53 -22.19
C SER A 201 -8.86 -11.08 -22.02
N GLU A 202 -8.98 -10.53 -20.82
CA GLU A 202 -8.54 -9.15 -20.55
C GLU A 202 -7.04 -8.95 -20.88
N ALA A 203 -6.22 -9.98 -20.66
CA ALA A 203 -4.81 -9.97 -21.05
C ALA A 203 -4.63 -9.87 -22.57
N THR A 204 -5.46 -10.57 -23.34
CA THR A 204 -5.50 -10.48 -24.80
C THR A 204 -5.91 -9.07 -25.25
N THR A 205 -6.83 -8.41 -24.55
CA THR A 205 -7.20 -7.00 -24.81
C THR A 205 -6.03 -6.03 -24.60
N VAL A 206 -5.22 -6.23 -23.55
CA VAL A 206 -4.02 -5.40 -23.29
C VAL A 206 -2.97 -5.60 -24.39
N ALA A 207 -2.71 -6.85 -24.80
CA ALA A 207 -1.79 -7.14 -25.89
C ALA A 207 -2.27 -6.60 -27.26
N ALA A 208 -3.59 -6.56 -27.48
CA ALA A 208 -4.19 -5.93 -28.65
C ALA A 208 -3.94 -4.41 -28.64
N ALA A 209 -4.11 -3.73 -27.50
CA ALA A 209 -3.85 -2.30 -27.38
C ALA A 209 -2.38 -1.92 -27.68
N TYR A 210 -1.42 -2.78 -27.29
CA TYR A 210 -0.01 -2.64 -27.66
C TYR A 210 0.19 -2.71 -29.19
N THR A 211 -0.40 -3.73 -29.81
CA THR A 211 -0.26 -4.01 -31.26
C THR A 211 -0.93 -2.93 -32.10
N GLU A 212 -2.07 -2.41 -31.66
CA GLU A 212 -2.74 -1.28 -32.31
C GLU A 212 -1.87 -0.01 -32.25
N ALA A 213 -1.33 0.30 -31.07
CA ALA A 213 -0.54 1.52 -30.85
C ALA A 213 0.79 1.55 -31.62
N ILE A 214 1.42 0.39 -31.86
CA ILE A 214 2.67 0.34 -32.65
C ILE A 214 2.42 0.55 -34.16
N GLY A 215 1.18 0.31 -34.62
CA GLY A 215 0.77 0.46 -36.02
C GLY A 215 1.45 -0.50 -37.01
N ARG A 216 2.09 -1.57 -36.53
CA ARG A 216 2.85 -2.55 -37.33
C ARG A 216 2.67 -3.96 -36.77
N PRO A 217 2.83 -5.02 -37.60
CA PRO A 217 2.81 -6.39 -37.10
C PRO A 217 3.89 -6.61 -36.03
N VAL A 218 3.46 -7.01 -34.83
CA VAL A 218 4.34 -7.38 -33.71
C VAL A 218 4.70 -8.85 -33.83
N SER A 219 5.92 -9.24 -33.45
CA SER A 219 6.30 -10.65 -33.41
C SER A 219 5.41 -11.43 -32.43
N PRO A 220 5.06 -12.69 -32.73
CA PRO A 220 4.21 -13.49 -31.85
C PRO A 220 4.81 -13.65 -30.45
N THR A 221 6.14 -13.75 -30.35
CA THR A 221 6.87 -13.84 -29.07
C THR A 221 6.71 -12.58 -28.22
N THR A 222 6.80 -11.38 -28.81
CA THR A 222 6.59 -10.13 -28.07
C THR A 222 5.13 -10.00 -27.63
N ARG A 223 4.18 -10.38 -28.49
CA ARG A 223 2.76 -10.39 -28.13
C ARG A 223 2.47 -11.32 -26.96
N GLN A 224 2.99 -12.54 -27.00
CA GLN A 224 2.84 -13.53 -25.92
C GLN A 224 3.48 -13.03 -24.61
N LYS A 225 4.64 -12.38 -24.68
CA LYS A 225 5.29 -11.77 -23.52
C LYS A 225 4.42 -10.69 -22.87
N ILE A 226 3.85 -9.78 -23.66
CA ILE A 226 2.95 -8.72 -23.15
C ILE A 226 1.69 -9.33 -22.55
N GLU A 227 1.11 -10.36 -23.18
CA GLU A 227 -0.08 -11.06 -22.69
C GLU A 227 0.19 -11.77 -21.36
N GLN A 228 1.34 -12.44 -21.21
CA GLN A 228 1.74 -13.07 -19.95
C GLN A 228 1.91 -12.02 -18.84
N GLN A 229 2.67 -10.95 -19.09
CA GLN A 229 2.88 -9.88 -18.11
C GLN A 229 1.56 -9.20 -17.72
N ALA A 230 0.65 -9.01 -18.67
CA ALA A 230 -0.67 -8.47 -18.39
C ALA A 230 -1.49 -9.42 -17.48
N GLY A 231 -1.45 -10.73 -17.72
CA GLY A 231 -2.09 -11.73 -16.87
C GLY A 231 -1.60 -11.70 -15.42
N GLU A 232 -0.28 -11.59 -15.22
CA GLU A 232 0.33 -11.47 -13.89
C GLU A 232 -0.11 -10.19 -13.16
N LEU A 233 -0.15 -9.05 -13.86
CA LEU A 233 -0.59 -7.77 -13.29
C LEU A 233 -2.09 -7.75 -12.99
N LEU A 234 -2.92 -8.35 -13.85
CA LEU A 234 -4.35 -8.51 -13.58
C LEU A 234 -4.60 -9.35 -12.33
N ALA A 235 -3.85 -10.45 -12.17
CA ALA A 235 -3.90 -11.29 -10.96
C ALA A 235 -3.45 -10.52 -9.70
N ALA A 236 -2.54 -9.55 -9.83
CA ALA A 236 -2.14 -8.63 -8.76
C ALA A 236 -3.16 -7.51 -8.47
N GLY A 237 -4.30 -7.46 -9.19
CA GLY A 237 -5.39 -6.52 -8.95
C GLY A 237 -5.29 -5.20 -9.71
N PHE A 238 -4.42 -5.10 -10.69
CA PHE A 238 -4.35 -3.90 -11.55
C PHE A 238 -5.52 -3.91 -12.54
N PRO A 239 -6.18 -2.76 -12.79
CA PRO A 239 -7.34 -2.73 -13.68
C PRO A 239 -6.95 -2.81 -15.17
N ALA A 240 -7.67 -3.62 -15.95
CA ALA A 240 -7.37 -3.89 -17.37
C ALA A 240 -7.28 -2.63 -18.25
N TRP A 241 -8.17 -1.65 -18.05
CA TRP A 241 -8.16 -0.40 -18.80
C TRP A 241 -6.86 0.40 -18.59
N TRP A 242 -6.32 0.37 -17.38
CA TRP A 242 -5.08 1.07 -17.04
C TRP A 242 -3.87 0.38 -17.64
N LEU A 243 -3.85 -0.96 -17.60
CA LEU A 243 -2.82 -1.76 -18.26
C LEU A 243 -2.82 -1.54 -19.79
N ALA A 244 -3.99 -1.40 -20.41
CA ALA A 244 -4.10 -1.05 -21.82
C ALA A 244 -3.48 0.31 -22.14
N ASP A 245 -3.68 1.33 -21.28
CA ASP A 245 -3.02 2.63 -21.44
C ASP A 245 -1.50 2.55 -21.28
N ARG A 246 -1.00 1.77 -20.30
CA ARG A 246 0.44 1.52 -20.13
C ARG A 246 1.03 0.81 -21.34
N ALA A 247 0.31 -0.14 -21.93
CA ALA A 247 0.71 -0.86 -23.13
C ALA A 247 0.82 0.08 -24.35
N ARG A 248 -0.12 1.03 -24.52
CA ARG A 248 -0.03 2.06 -25.57
C ARG A 248 1.20 2.96 -25.40
N GLU A 249 1.51 3.36 -24.16
CA GLU A 249 2.71 4.16 -23.88
C GLU A 249 4.02 3.39 -24.15
N LEU A 250 4.07 2.10 -23.82
CA LEU A 250 5.21 1.24 -24.16
C LEU A 250 5.44 1.20 -25.68
N ALA A 251 4.36 0.99 -26.44
CA ALA A 251 4.41 0.90 -27.90
C ALA A 251 4.96 2.18 -28.53
N ALA A 252 4.51 3.35 -28.04
CA ALA A 252 5.00 4.65 -28.49
C ALA A 252 6.51 4.85 -28.27
N ARG A 253 7.11 4.13 -27.31
CA ARG A 253 8.54 4.21 -26.96
C ARG A 253 9.37 3.03 -27.50
N GLY A 254 8.73 2.07 -28.17
CA GLY A 254 9.38 0.85 -28.64
C GLY A 254 9.84 -0.08 -27.50
N TRP A 255 9.20 0.00 -26.33
CA TRP A 255 9.52 -0.83 -25.17
C TRP A 255 8.62 -2.08 -25.12
N THR A 256 9.05 -3.11 -24.41
CA THR A 256 8.35 -4.42 -24.35
C THR A 256 8.20 -4.99 -22.93
N ASP A 257 8.61 -4.24 -21.90
CA ASP A 257 8.53 -4.69 -20.51
C ASP A 257 7.41 -3.95 -19.77
N LEU A 258 6.21 -4.55 -19.76
CA LEU A 258 5.01 -3.98 -19.16
C LEU A 258 5.08 -3.94 -17.64
N ALA A 259 5.61 -4.98 -17.01
CA ALA A 259 5.77 -5.04 -15.56
C ALA A 259 6.67 -3.90 -15.07
N GLN A 260 7.85 -3.74 -15.67
CA GLN A 260 8.78 -2.67 -15.29
C GLN A 260 8.20 -1.26 -15.52
N HIS A 261 7.41 -1.07 -16.58
CA HIS A 261 6.76 0.22 -16.83
C HIS A 261 5.63 0.51 -15.83
N CYS A 262 4.90 -0.53 -15.41
CA CYS A 262 3.88 -0.42 -14.38
C CYS A 262 4.48 -0.08 -13.01
N ASP A 263 5.59 -0.70 -12.61
CA ASP A 263 6.28 -0.41 -11.34
C ASP A 263 6.74 1.05 -11.22
N ARG A 264 7.12 1.64 -12.35
CA ARG A 264 7.53 3.06 -12.44
C ARG A 264 6.36 4.02 -12.55
N SER A 265 5.18 3.52 -12.89
CA SER A 265 3.97 4.31 -13.09
C SER A 265 3.16 4.35 -11.81
N THR A 266 2.57 5.51 -11.48
CA THR A 266 1.63 5.58 -10.36
C THR A 266 0.29 4.98 -10.80
N VAL A 267 -0.11 3.87 -10.18
CA VAL A 267 -1.43 3.28 -10.39
C VAL A 267 -2.48 4.30 -9.96
N PRO A 268 -3.47 4.63 -10.80
CA PRO A 268 -4.66 5.32 -10.38
C PRO A 268 -5.27 4.48 -9.28
N THR A 269 -5.15 4.94 -8.04
CA THR A 269 -5.98 4.41 -6.97
C THR A 269 -7.40 4.61 -7.47
N VAL A 270 -8.08 3.51 -7.77
CA VAL A 270 -9.52 3.53 -8.02
C VAL A 270 -10.09 4.00 -6.70
N ARG A 271 -10.20 5.33 -6.56
CA ARG A 271 -10.93 5.95 -5.47
C ARG A 271 -12.32 5.38 -5.67
N LYS A 272 -12.66 4.36 -4.87
CA LYS A 272 -14.05 4.05 -4.58
C LYS A 272 -14.67 5.42 -4.36
N ALA A 273 -15.57 5.82 -5.25
CA ALA A 273 -16.18 7.14 -5.16
C ALA A 273 -16.83 7.19 -3.78
N THR A 274 -16.12 7.76 -2.80
CA THR A 274 -16.68 8.09 -1.51
C THR A 274 -17.82 8.98 -1.87
N ALA A 275 -19.03 8.49 -1.59
CA ALA A 275 -20.29 9.11 -1.97
C ALA A 275 -20.11 10.62 -1.94
N THR A 276 -20.16 11.20 -3.14
CA THR A 276 -19.88 12.60 -3.42
C THR A 276 -20.47 13.44 -2.30
N ASN A 277 -19.65 14.36 -1.76
CA ASN A 277 -20.13 15.43 -0.89
C ASN A 277 -21.46 15.90 -1.45
N ALA A 278 -22.55 15.78 -0.68
CA ALA A 278 -23.87 16.17 -1.15
C ALA A 278 -23.77 17.55 -1.81
N ASP A 279 -24.39 17.75 -2.97
CA ASP A 279 -24.33 19.05 -3.63
C ASP A 279 -24.83 20.13 -2.66
N TRP A 280 -24.17 21.29 -2.69
CA TRP A 280 -24.52 22.39 -1.81
C TRP A 280 -25.97 22.80 -2.07
N CYS A 281 -26.78 22.89 -1.01
CA CYS A 281 -28.24 23.05 -1.15
C CYS A 281 -28.68 24.49 -1.50
N GLY A 282 -27.76 25.44 -1.71
CA GLY A 282 -28.06 26.85 -2.01
C GLY A 282 -28.56 27.69 -0.84
N ASN A 283 -29.16 27.08 0.19
CA ASN A 283 -29.73 27.79 1.34
C ASN A 283 -28.75 27.98 2.52
N CYS A 284 -27.51 27.51 2.42
CA CYS A 284 -26.53 27.73 3.50
C CYS A 284 -25.87 29.08 3.36
N HIS A 285 -25.41 29.63 4.49
CA HIS A 285 -24.71 30.91 4.51
C HIS A 285 -23.37 30.88 3.76
N SER A 286 -22.71 29.71 3.70
CA SER A 286 -21.47 29.50 2.95
C SER A 286 -21.44 28.12 2.29
N PRO A 287 -20.98 28.01 1.03
CA PRO A 287 -20.79 26.72 0.36
C PRO A 287 -19.70 25.86 0.99
N ASN A 288 -18.70 26.48 1.63
CA ASN A 288 -17.58 25.77 2.26
C ASN A 288 -17.95 25.21 3.64
N HIS A 289 -18.60 26.01 4.48
CA HIS A 289 -18.94 25.60 5.84
C HIS A 289 -20.29 24.87 5.92
N ARG A 290 -21.21 25.11 4.98
CA ARG A 290 -22.53 24.48 4.92
C ARG A 290 -23.30 24.59 6.24
N GLN A 291 -23.26 25.77 6.84
CA GLN A 291 -23.97 26.12 8.07
C GLN A 291 -25.14 27.07 7.78
N ILE A 292 -26.17 27.02 8.62
CA ILE A 292 -27.31 27.93 8.64
C ILE A 292 -27.42 28.58 10.01
N LYS A 293 -27.97 29.81 10.08
CA LYS A 293 -28.32 30.44 11.35
C LYS A 293 -29.64 29.86 11.84
N ASP A 294 -29.65 29.32 13.05
CA ASP A 294 -30.85 28.76 13.65
C ASP A 294 -31.57 29.84 14.48
N PRO A 295 -32.74 30.34 14.04
CA PRO A 295 -33.47 31.36 14.79
C PRO A 295 -33.97 30.87 16.15
N ALA A 296 -34.09 29.54 16.36
CA ALA A 296 -34.48 28.97 17.65
C ALA A 296 -33.34 29.01 18.68
N ARG A 297 -32.09 29.16 18.23
CA ARG A 297 -30.88 29.19 19.06
C ARG A 297 -30.17 30.55 18.99
N ASP A 298 -30.94 31.63 19.05
CA ASP A 298 -30.40 33.00 19.00
C ASP A 298 -29.46 33.24 17.80
N ASN A 299 -29.83 32.67 16.64
CA ASN A 299 -29.06 32.74 15.39
C ASN A 299 -27.66 32.09 15.43
N GLU A 300 -27.44 31.12 16.31
CA GLU A 300 -26.24 30.28 16.33
C GLU A 300 -26.05 29.56 14.98
N LEU A 301 -24.80 29.43 14.54
CA LEU A 301 -24.45 28.69 13.32
C LEU A 301 -24.51 27.19 13.58
N VAL A 302 -25.46 26.51 12.94
CA VAL A 302 -25.62 25.05 13.02
C VAL A 302 -25.35 24.39 11.66
N ASP A 303 -24.92 23.13 11.68
CA ASP A 303 -24.76 22.31 10.49
C ASP A 303 -26.06 22.28 9.66
N CYS A 304 -25.98 22.58 8.36
CA CYS A 304 -27.14 22.50 7.49
C CYS A 304 -27.65 21.05 7.39
N PRO A 305 -28.92 20.77 7.76
CA PRO A 305 -29.46 19.42 7.74
C PRO A 305 -29.57 18.82 6.33
N ALA A 306 -29.58 19.67 5.29
CA ALA A 306 -29.74 19.24 3.91
C ALA A 306 -28.43 18.80 3.25
N CYS A 307 -27.33 19.53 3.46
CA CYS A 307 -26.08 19.30 2.73
C CYS A 307 -24.81 19.25 3.60
N HIS A 308 -24.85 19.53 4.91
CA HIS A 308 -23.65 19.35 5.74
C HIS A 308 -23.29 17.85 5.81
N PRO A 309 -22.04 17.44 5.52
CA PRO A 309 -21.68 16.02 5.43
C PRO A 309 -22.04 15.22 6.68
N ALA A 310 -21.83 15.80 7.88
CA ALA A 310 -22.16 15.13 9.13
C ALA A 310 -23.68 14.97 9.31
N ALA A 311 -24.49 15.96 8.90
CA ALA A 311 -25.94 15.89 9.00
C ALA A 311 -26.55 14.89 8.01
N VAL A 312 -26.04 14.87 6.77
CA VAL A 312 -26.45 13.89 5.75
C VAL A 312 -26.09 12.47 6.18
N ALA A 313 -24.89 12.27 6.77
CA ALA A 313 -24.49 10.98 7.29
C ALA A 313 -25.40 10.51 8.45
N ARG A 314 -25.76 11.41 9.38
CA ARG A 314 -26.72 11.10 10.47
C ARG A 314 -28.09 10.70 9.91
N ARG A 315 -28.61 11.45 8.93
CA ARG A 315 -29.90 11.16 8.29
C ARG A 315 -29.92 9.79 7.61
N ARG A 316 -28.89 9.48 6.81
CA ARG A 316 -28.77 8.17 6.15
C ARG A 316 -28.72 7.01 7.15
N ARG A 317 -28.01 7.16 8.27
CA ARG A 317 -27.98 6.14 9.33
C ARG A 317 -29.35 5.96 9.97
N ALA A 318 -30.09 7.04 10.21
CA ALA A 318 -31.45 6.96 10.74
C ALA A 318 -32.41 6.29 9.75
N GLU A 319 -32.34 6.61 8.45
CA GLU A 319 -33.12 5.98 7.38
C GLU A 319 -32.81 4.48 7.26
N GLN A 320 -31.54 4.08 7.40
CA GLN A 320 -31.12 2.67 7.36
C GLN A 320 -31.53 1.90 8.62
N GLY A 321 -31.45 2.52 9.79
CA GLY A 321 -31.87 1.89 11.05
C GLY A 321 -33.39 1.77 11.21
N ALA A 322 -34.17 2.62 10.54
CA ALA A 322 -35.62 2.53 10.52
C ALA A 322 -36.17 1.51 9.52
N ALA A 323 -35.34 1.03 8.60
CA ALA A 323 -35.70 0.03 7.58
C ALA A 323 -35.34 -1.41 7.97
N ALA A 324 -34.76 -1.61 9.16
CA ALA A 324 -34.41 -2.89 9.76
C ALA A 324 -35.41 -3.28 10.84
#